data_AF-A0A7W1Z6X2-F1
#
_entry.id   AF-A0A7W1Z6X2-F1
#
_cell.length_a   1.000
_cell.length_b   1.000
_cell.length_c   1.000
_cell.angle_alpha   90.00
_cell.angle_beta   90.00
_cell.angle_gamma   90.00
#
_symmetry.space_group_name_H-M   'P 1'
#
loop_
_entity.id
_entity.type
_entity.pdbx_description
1 polymer ?
#
loop_
_entity_poly.entity_id
_entity_poly.type
_entity_poly.pdbx_seq_one_letter_code
_entity_poly.pdbx_strand_id
1 'polypeptide(L)' 'MINSIMLGILGLGGSELMIIMVIVLLLFGGKKLPELMKGLGKGIKDFKDASNGPPEPVKEDAKPIETRL' A
#
# COMPACT_ATOMS: atom_id res chain seq x y z
N MET A 1 5.75 18.24 -35.82
CA MET A 1 5.33 16.85 -35.51
C MET A 1 6.19 16.23 -34.41
N ILE A 2 7.53 16.38 -34.43
CA ILE A 2 8.41 15.88 -33.35
C ILE A 2 8.19 16.63 -32.01
N ASN A 3 8.01 17.95 -32.03
CA ASN A 3 7.73 18.73 -30.81
C ASN A 3 6.43 18.34 -30.09
N SER A 4 5.42 17.82 -30.78
CA SER A 4 4.15 17.40 -30.16
C SER A 4 4.29 16.07 -29.41
N ILE A 5 5.16 15.18 -29.90
CA ILE A 5 5.52 13.94 -29.24
C ILE A 5 6.39 14.25 -28.00
N MET A 6 7.35 15.18 -28.12
CA MET A 6 8.19 15.62 -27.00
C MET A 6 7.41 16.39 -25.92
N LEU A 7 6.44 17.23 -26.29
CA LEU A 7 5.57 17.93 -25.34
C LEU A 7 4.58 16.98 -24.64
N GLY A 8 4.16 15.89 -25.30
CA GLY A 8 3.38 14.82 -24.69
C GLY A 8 4.17 13.99 -23.67
N ILE A 9 5.45 13.73 -23.94
CA ILE A 9 6.37 12.99 -23.05
C ILE A 9 6.83 13.85 -21.86
N LEU A 10 7.06 15.15 -22.06
CA LEU A 10 7.59 16.04 -21.01
C LEU A 10 6.50 16.75 -20.18
N GLY A 11 5.24 16.77 -20.65
CA GLY A 11 4.14 17.47 -19.98
C GLY A 11 3.22 16.59 -19.12
N LEU A 12 3.44 15.27 -19.08
CA LEU A 12 2.42 14.31 -18.62
C LEU A 12 3.03 13.18 -17.78
N GLY A 13 3.31 13.42 -16.50
CA GLY A 13 3.71 12.34 -15.57
C GLY A 13 2.69 11.19 -15.47
N GLY A 14 1.44 11.39 -15.90
CA GLY A 14 0.37 10.38 -15.90
C GLY A 14 0.25 9.54 -17.17
N SER A 15 0.58 10.05 -18.36
CA SER A 15 0.37 9.29 -19.61
C SER A 15 1.42 8.22 -19.82
N GLU A 16 2.70 8.52 -19.56
CA GLU A 16 3.78 7.51 -19.55
C GLU A 16 3.44 6.37 -18.59
N LEU A 17 3.03 6.72 -17.37
CA LEU A 17 2.68 5.74 -16.35
C LEU A 17 1.51 4.86 -16.82
N MET A 18 0.51 5.44 -17.50
CA MET A 18 -0.60 4.68 -18.07
C MET A 18 -0.16 3.72 -19.16
N ILE A 19 0.73 4.13 -20.07
CA ILE A 19 1.26 3.25 -21.12
C ILE A 19 2.04 2.08 -20.51
N ILE A 20 2.90 2.35 -19.53
CA ILE A 20 3.64 1.31 -18.81
C ILE A 20 2.67 0.36 -18.09
N MET A 21 1.65 0.90 -17.41
CA MET A 21 0.62 0.11 -16.74
C MET A 21 -0.09 -0.82 -17.73
N VAL A 22 -0.46 -0.33 -18.92
CA VAL A 22 -1.10 -1.13 -19.97
C VAL A 22 -0.16 -2.24 -20.45
N ILE A 23 1.12 -1.96 -20.69
CA ILE A 23 2.10 -2.99 -21.09
C ILE A 23 2.23 -4.07 -20.00
N VAL A 24 2.36 -3.67 -18.74
CA VAL A 24 2.44 -4.59 -17.60
C VAL A 24 1.17 -5.44 -17.50
N LEU A 25 -0.01 -4.85 -17.70
CA LEU A 25 -1.28 -5.56 -17.71
C LEU A 25 -1.40 -6.54 -18.89
N LEU A 26 -0.80 -6.25 -20.05
CA LEU A 26 -0.77 -7.17 -21.19
C LEU A 26 0.17 -8.35 -20.94
N LEU A 27 1.33 -8.11 -20.34
CA LEU A 27 2.33 -9.16 -20.06
C LEU A 27 1.88 -10.09 -18.93
N PHE A 28 1.41 -9.54 -17.82
CA PHE A 28 1.04 -10.30 -16.63
C PHE A 28 -0.45 -10.65 -16.56
N GLY A 29 -1.30 -9.94 -17.32
CA GLY A 29 -2.75 -10.03 -17.24
C GLY A 29 -3.31 -9.22 -16.08
N GLY A 30 -4.49 -8.61 -16.27
CA GLY A 30 -5.16 -7.80 -15.25
C GLY A 30 -5.53 -8.53 -13.95
N LYS A 31 -5.52 -9.87 -13.95
CA LYS A 31 -5.81 -10.69 -12.77
C LYS A 31 -4.58 -10.94 -11.89
N LYS A 32 -3.36 -10.94 -12.45
CA LYS A 32 -2.15 -11.27 -11.68
C LYS A 32 -1.59 -10.10 -10.89
N LEU A 33 -1.75 -8.87 -11.37
CA LEU A 33 -1.29 -7.68 -10.64
C LEU A 33 -1.98 -7.53 -9.26
N PRO A 34 -3.32 -7.65 -9.14
CA PRO A 34 -4.00 -7.63 -7.84
C PRO A 34 -3.69 -8.84 -6.95
N GLU A 35 -3.47 -10.02 -7.56
CA GLU A 35 -3.12 -11.25 -6.85
C GLU A 35 -1.74 -11.13 -6.17
N LEU A 36 -0.75 -10.59 -6.89
CA LEU A 36 0.58 -10.28 -6.36
C LEU A 36 0.53 -9.20 -5.28
N MET A 37 -0.25 -8.13 -5.50
CA MET A 37 -0.43 -7.07 -4.49
C MET A 37 -1.07 -7.57 -3.20
N LYS A 38 -2.07 -8.47 -3.30
CA LYS A 38 -2.69 -9.10 -2.13
C LYS A 38 -1.70 -9.96 -1.35
N GLY A 39 -0.88 -10.76 -2.05
CA GLY A 39 0.16 -11.57 -1.43
C GLY A 39 1.21 -10.71 -0.72
N LEU A 40 1.72 -9.67 -1.40
CA LEU A 40 2.67 -8.71 -0.86
C LEU A 40 2.09 -7.97 0.36
N GLY A 41 0.86 -7.47 0.25
CA GLY A 41 0.19 -6.73 1.32
C GLY A 41 -0.02 -7.58 2.56
N LYS A 42 -0.37 -8.86 2.40
CA LYS A 42 -0.46 -9.81 3.51
C LYS A 42 0.90 -10.07 4.13
N GLY A 43 1.94 -10.30 3.32
CA GLY A 43 3.31 -10.48 3.83
C GLY A 43 3.84 -9.28 4.61
N ILE A 44 3.59 -8.05 4.13
CA ILE A 44 3.95 -6.81 4.83
C ILE A 44 3.17 -6.70 6.15
N LYS A 45 1.87 -7.03 6.15
CA LYS A 45 1.04 -7.01 7.36
C LYS A 45 1.56 -8.01 8.39
N ASP A 46 1.78 -9.26 7.99
CA ASP A 46 2.27 -10.32 8.87
C ASP A 46 3.67 -9.98 9.40
N PHE A 47 4.54 -9.41 8.56
CA PHE A 47 5.86 -8.90 8.98
C PHE A 47 5.74 -7.77 10.01
N LYS A 48 4.83 -6.83 9.79
CA LYS A 48 4.57 -5.72 10.71
C LYS A 48 3.99 -6.21 12.05
N ASP A 49 3.05 -7.16 12.00
CA ASP A 49 2.43 -7.74 13.19
C ASP A 49 3.47 -8.52 14.02
N ALA A 50 4.36 -9.28 13.37
CA ALA A 50 5.46 -9.97 14.03
C ALA A 50 6.52 -9.00 14.58
N SER A 51 6.80 -7.89 13.88
CA SER A 51 7.80 -6.91 14.28
C SER A 51 7.34 -5.98 15.41
N ASN A 52 6.04 -5.76 15.59
CA ASN A 52 5.49 -4.88 16.64
C ASN A 52 5.27 -5.59 17.98
N GLY A 53 5.53 -6.91 18.06
CA GLY A 53 5.28 -7.70 19.25
C GLY A 53 3.79 -7.85 19.58
N PRO A 54 3.41 -8.72 20.53
CA PRO A 54 2.02 -8.83 20.99
C PRO A 54 1.54 -7.43 21.42
N PRO A 55 0.29 -7.03 21.09
CA PRO A 55 -0.26 -5.81 21.66
C PRO A 55 -0.09 -5.91 23.17
N GLU A 56 0.68 -4.99 23.76
CA GLU A 56 0.77 -4.91 25.21
C GLU A 56 -0.68 -4.85 25.71
N PRO A 57 -1.06 -5.70 26.68
CA PRO A 57 -2.39 -5.62 27.25
C PRO A 57 -2.54 -4.18 27.71
N VAL A 58 -3.53 -3.49 27.13
CA VAL A 58 -3.92 -2.16 27.56
C VAL A 58 -4.09 -2.29 29.07
N LYS A 59 -3.13 -1.75 29.83
CA LYS A 59 -3.26 -1.57 31.26
C LYS A 59 -4.35 -0.52 31.37
N GLU A 60 -5.58 -1.00 31.35
CA GLU A 60 -6.74 -0.20 31.67
C GLU A 60 -6.55 0.17 33.13
N ASP A 61 -6.08 1.40 33.30
CA ASP A 61 -5.73 2.01 34.55
C ASP A 61 -6.84 1.73 35.56
N ALA A 62 -6.47 1.00 36.61
CA ALA A 62 -7.27 0.84 37.80
C ALA A 62 -7.59 2.25 38.35
N LYS A 63 -8.76 2.79 38.00
CA LYS A 63 -9.29 4.01 38.62
C LYS A 63 -9.34 3.75 40.13
N PRO A 64 -8.66 4.57 40.94
CA PRO A 64 -8.58 4.35 42.37
C PRO A 64 -9.99 4.36 42.96
N ILE A 65 -10.28 3.32 43.75
CA ILE A 65 -11.44 3.25 44.61
C ILE A 65 -11.42 4.49 45.49
N GLU A 66 -12.30 5.45 45.21
CA GLU A 66 -12.62 6.51 46.16
C GLU A 66 -13.14 5.83 47.42
N THR A 67 -12.27 5.81 48.43
CA THR A 67 -12.58 5.48 49.81
C THR A 67 -13.71 6.39 50.27
N ARG A 68 -14.94 5.87 50.27
CA ARG A 68 -16.02 6.37 51.11
C ARG A 68 -15.81 5.86 52.52
N LEU A 69 -15.17 6.66 53.37
CA LEU A 69 -15.30 6.64 54.83
C LEU A 69 -15.12 8.06 55.37
#